data_AF-A0A4P9Y1E1-F1
#
_entry.id   AF-A0A4P9Y1E1-F1
#
_cell.length_a   1.000
_cell.length_b   1.000
_cell.length_c   1.000
_cell.angle_alpha   90.00
_cell.angle_beta   90.00
_cell.angle_gamma   90.00
#
_symmetry.space_group_name_H-M   'P 1'
#
loop_
_entity.id
_entity.type
_entity.pdbx_description
1 polymer ?
#
loop_
_entity_poly.entity_id
_entity_poly.type
_entity_poly.pdbx_seq_one_letter_code
_entity_poly.pdbx_strand_id
1 'polypeptide(L)' 'TRLWQDKSGTYQVDAEFLRYEEEQGKVHLHKVNGVKIAVPLIKLSATDVAHVEKLTGMDL' A
#
# COMPACT_ATOMS: atom_id res chain seq x y z
N THR A 1 0.72 -2.13 -11.93
CA THR A 1 1.63 -1.22 -11.19
C THR A 1 1.07 0.18 -11.08
N ARG A 2 1.28 0.88 -9.96
CA ARG A 2 0.97 2.32 -9.78
C ARG A 2 1.93 3.00 -8.78
N LEU A 3 1.87 4.31 -8.68
CA LEU A 3 2.56 5.09 -7.65
C LEU A 3 1.81 4.99 -6.31
N TRP A 4 2.51 4.54 -5.27
CA TRP A 4 2.08 4.55 -3.88
C TRP A 4 2.82 5.64 -3.13
N GLN A 5 2.16 6.25 -2.15
CA GLN A 5 2.65 7.41 -1.45
C GLN A 5 2.30 7.34 0.05
N ASP A 6 3.18 7.86 0.89
CA ASP A 6 2.88 8.03 2.31
C ASP A 6 1.98 9.25 2.57
N LYS A 7 1.42 9.38 3.77
CA LYS A 7 0.54 10.52 4.15
C LYS A 7 1.19 11.89 3.95
N SER A 8 2.50 12.00 4.13
CA SER A 8 3.21 13.28 3.97
C SER A 8 3.55 13.61 2.52
N GLY A 9 3.52 12.60 1.66
CA GLY A 9 3.95 12.69 0.27
C GLY A 9 5.46 12.67 0.04
N THR A 10 6.25 12.58 1.11
CA THR A 10 7.71 12.56 1.08
C THR A 10 8.25 11.28 0.44
N TYR A 11 7.59 10.16 0.68
CA TYR A 11 7.99 8.84 0.21
C TYR A 11 7.00 8.36 -0.84
N GLN A 12 7.55 8.04 -2.01
CA GLN A 12 6.81 7.53 -3.15
C GLN A 12 7.47 6.27 -3.70
N VAL A 13 6.65 5.34 -4.20
CA VAL A 13 7.15 4.10 -4.77
C VAL A 13 6.23 3.56 -5.87
N ASP A 14 6.80 3.26 -7.04
CA ASP A 14 6.13 2.47 -8.06
C ASP A 14 6.12 1.00 -7.67
N ALA A 15 4.91 0.49 -7.43
CA ALA A 15 4.71 -0.88 -6.98
C ALA A 15 3.36 -1.47 -7.38
N GLU A 16 3.28 -2.79 -7.30
CA GLU A 16 2.06 -3.59 -7.40
C GLU A 16 1.57 -3.99 -6.01
N PHE A 17 0.25 -3.96 -5.83
CA PHE A 17 -0.37 -4.52 -4.64
C PHE A 17 -0.22 -6.05 -4.67
N LEU A 18 0.27 -6.63 -3.58
CA LEU A 18 0.31 -8.07 -3.40
C LEU A 18 -0.84 -8.56 -2.52
N ARG A 19 -0.91 -8.02 -1.29
CA ARG A 19 -1.94 -8.38 -0.32
C ARG A 19 -2.00 -7.35 0.81
N TYR A 20 -3.10 -7.36 1.53
CA TYR A 20 -3.22 -6.75 2.84
C TYR A 20 -3.09 -7.84 3.91
N GLU A 21 -2.25 -7.59 4.91
CA GLU A 21 -2.06 -8.45 6.07
C GLU A 21 -2.83 -7.85 7.24
N GLU A 22 -4.06 -8.33 7.44
CA GLU A 22 -5.00 -7.82 8.44
C GLU A 22 -4.46 -7.91 9.86
N GLU A 23 -3.83 -9.03 10.22
CA GLU A 23 -3.28 -9.26 11.57
C GLU A 23 -2.23 -8.21 11.99
N GLN A 24 -1.53 -7.62 11.02
CA GLN A 24 -0.47 -6.63 11.25
C GLN A 24 -0.84 -5.22 10.77
N GLY A 25 -1.97 -5.06 10.08
CA GLY A 25 -2.37 -3.81 9.44
C GLY A 25 -1.37 -3.31 8.39
N LYS A 26 -0.78 -4.22 7.60
CA LYS A 26 0.27 -3.89 6.63
C LYS A 26 -0.11 -4.24 5.20
N VAL A 27 0.23 -3.34 4.29
CA VAL A 27 0.10 -3.53 2.85
C VAL A 27 1.41 -4.05 2.30
N HIS A 28 1.38 -5.22 1.67
CA HIS A 28 2.53 -5.81 0.99
C HIS A 28 2.54 -5.36 -0.46
N LEU A 29 3.65 -4.76 -0.88
CA LEU A 29 3.85 -4.21 -2.21
C LEU A 29 5.06 -4.85 -2.89
N HIS A 30 4.98 -5.05 -4.21
CA HIS A 30 6.10 -5.46 -5.05
C HIS A 30 6.57 -4.28 -5.88
N LYS A 31 7.72 -3.72 -5.53
CA LYS A 31 8.33 -2.62 -6.26
C LYS A 31 8.72 -3.09 -7.67
N VAL A 32 8.69 -2.17 -8.64
CA VAL A 32 9.12 -2.44 -10.02
C VAL A 32 10.56 -2.96 -10.14
N ASN A 33 11.41 -2.66 -9.14
CA ASN A 33 12.79 -3.13 -9.08
C ASN A 33 12.93 -4.57 -8.52
N GLY A 34 11.83 -5.29 -8.28
CA GLY A 34 11.82 -6.66 -7.76
C GLY A 34 11.81 -6.79 -6.24
N VAL A 35 11.94 -5.68 -5.49
CA VAL A 35 11.95 -5.72 -4.01
C VAL A 35 10.51 -5.78 -3.49
N LYS A 36 10.25 -6.65 -2.51
CA LYS A 36 8.99 -6.69 -1.77
C LYS A 36 9.12 -5.90 -0.48
N ILE A 37 8.13 -5.06 -0.19
CA ILE A 37 8.08 -4.22 1.01
C ILE A 37 6.74 -4.40 1.72
N ALA A 38 6.72 -4.18 3.03
CA ALA A 38 5.49 -4.11 3.82
C ALA A 38 5.38 -2.72 4.43
N VAL A 39 4.27 -2.03 4.15
CA VAL A 39 4.02 -0.65 4.60
C VAL A 39 2.81 -0.65 5.53
N PRO A 40 2.89 -0.09 6.74
CA PRO A 40 1.72 0.07 7.60
C PRO A 40 0.62 0.88 6.89
N LEU A 41 -0.62 0.40 6.91
CA LEU A 41 -1.75 1.08 6.27
C LEU A 41 -1.89 2.53 6.75
N ILE A 42 -1.69 2.75 8.05
CA ILE A 42 -1.73 4.07 8.69
C ILE A 42 -0.67 5.06 8.17
N LYS A 43 0.35 4.60 7.44
CA LYS A 43 1.39 5.44 6.83
C LYS A 43 1.08 5.79 5.38
N LEU A 44 0.16 5.08 4.72
CA LEU A 44 -0.24 5.33 3.34
C LEU A 44 -1.17 6.54 3.22
N SER A 45 -1.12 7.17 2.05
CA SER A 45 -2.01 8.27 1.69
C SER A 45 -3.48 7.82 1.70
N ALA A 46 -4.41 8.74 1.91
CA ALA A 46 -5.84 8.42 1.91
C ALA A 46 -6.30 7.79 0.58
N THR A 47 -5.75 8.24 -0.54
CA THR A 47 -6.02 7.67 -1.86
C THR A 47 -5.54 6.22 -1.98
N ASP A 48 -4.39 5.90 -1.37
CA ASP A 48 -3.84 4.54 -1.40
C ASP A 48 -4.59 3.61 -0.45
N VAL A 49 -5.02 4.10 0.72
CA VAL A 49 -5.91 3.35 1.62
C VAL A 49 -7.22 3.01 0.90
N ALA A 50 -7.88 4.00 0.29
CA ALA A 50 -9.10 3.79 -0.50
C ALA A 50 -8.91 2.80 -1.66
N HIS A 51 -7.72 2.77 -2.24
CA HIS A 51 -7.38 1.80 -3.26
C HIS A 51 -7.27 0.38 -2.69
N VAL A 52 -6.66 0.22 -1.52
CA VAL A 52 -6.56 -1.08 -0.84
C VAL A 52 -7.94 -1.59 -0.45
N GLU A 53 -8.80 -0.74 0.13
CA GLU A 53 -10.20 -1.06 0.46
C GLU A 53 -10.97 -1.60 -0.75
N LYS A 54 -10.84 -0.93 -1.89
CA LYS A 54 -11.46 -1.38 -3.15
C LYS A 54 -10.94 -2.73 -3.63
N LEU A 55 -9.65 -3.02 -3.43
CA LEU A 55 -9.04 -4.29 -3.84
C LEU A 55 -9.39 -5.45 -2.91
N THR A 56 -9.50 -5.18 -1.61
CA THR A 56 -9.81 -6.20 -0.60
C THR A 56 -11.31 -6.37 -0.36
N GLY A 57 -12.13 -5.39 -0.73
CA GLY A 57 -13.55 -5.34 -0.40
C GLY A 57 -13.81 -5.09 1.09
N MET A 58 -12.82 -4.56 1.81
CA MET A 58 -12.89 -4.24 3.24
C MET A 58 -13.02 -2.74 3.44
N ASP A 59 -13.62 -2.35 4.56
CA ASP A 59 -13.66 -0.98 5.08
C ASP A 59 -12.52 -0.85 6.10
N LEU A 60 -11.47 -0.07 5.82
CA LEU A 60 -10.15 -0.09 6.49
C LEU A 60 -9.73 1.23 7.16
#